data_AF-A0A5C7VHZ8-F1
#
_entry.id   AF-A0A5C7VHZ8-F1
#
_cell.length_a   1.000
_cell.length_b   1.000
_cell.length_c   1.000
_cell.angle_alpha   90.00
_cell.angle_beta   90.00
_cell.angle_gamma   90.00
#
_symmetry.space_group_name_H-M   'P 1'
#
loop_
_entity.id
_entity.type
_entity.pdbx_description
1 polymer ?
#
loop_
_entity_poly.entity_id
_entity_poly.type
_entity_poly.pdbx_seq_one_letter_code
_entity_poly.pdbx_strand_id
1 'polypeptide(L)'
;MRLEALGASSIASLLSAILISLFSQWVLAHTVIQPPQILEGNNSQNYLVITHGCGEADVIGSSIVFPDGVDSTIVVNGNPHTGALSDFIANWGGILQIYQDRSVFSEQDVKRDANGNVVGFWSGGGRTMTSHLFARIPFVSSAILFVPESCAKTVRFLAAAVEVCKLAGIDGINEEGATSFWTPAVGSKYDGVPGTHAYDLPVAFVVNRDLATNPLPESCGTGQTVSITPSAAQINRDLPIQFNGTQVWPQP
;
A
#
# COMPACT_ATOMS: atom_id res chain seq x y z
N MET A 1 -4.44 -23.04 69.00
CA MET A 1 -5.11 -21.73 69.15
C MET A 1 -4.05 -20.69 68.75
N ARG A 2 -4.00 -20.07 67.57
CA ARG A 2 -4.95 -19.77 66.48
C ARG A 2 -4.36 -20.16 65.11
N LEU A 3 -5.27 -20.43 64.17
CA LEU A 3 -5.07 -20.52 62.73
C LEU A 3 -4.88 -19.13 62.10
N GLU A 4 -4.57 -19.15 60.79
CA GLU A 4 -4.77 -18.12 59.75
C GLU A 4 -3.54 -17.28 59.41
N ALA A 5 -3.14 -17.07 58.16
CA ALA A 5 -3.41 -17.70 56.87
C ALA A 5 -2.32 -17.14 55.93
N LEU A 6 -1.65 -18.01 55.18
CA LEU A 6 -0.90 -17.58 54.00
C LEU A 6 -1.92 -17.12 52.95
N GLY A 7 -1.79 -15.89 52.44
CA GLY A 7 -2.55 -15.49 51.25
C GLY A 7 -2.75 -13.99 51.09
N ALA A 8 -1.89 -13.36 50.30
CA ALA A 8 -2.27 -12.33 49.33
C ALA A 8 -1.05 -12.07 48.45
N SER A 9 -0.89 -12.98 47.49
CA SER A 9 0.04 -12.92 46.37
C SER A 9 -0.05 -11.56 45.65
N SER A 10 1.11 -11.09 45.18
CA SER A 10 1.39 -9.87 44.41
C SER A 10 0.66 -9.78 43.05
N ILE A 11 -0.66 -9.92 43.02
CA ILE A 11 -1.45 -9.95 41.77
C ILE A 11 -2.02 -8.56 41.41
N ALA A 12 -1.92 -7.56 42.30
CA ALA A 12 -2.56 -6.26 42.08
C ALA A 12 -1.75 -5.24 41.25
N SER A 13 -0.47 -5.50 40.94
CA SER A 13 0.38 -4.51 40.24
C SER A 13 0.79 -4.89 38.82
N LEU A 14 0.39 -6.05 38.31
CA LEU A 14 0.71 -6.50 36.93
C LEU A 14 -0.44 -6.30 35.93
N LEU A 15 -1.63 -5.93 36.38
CA LEU A 15 -2.80 -5.78 35.50
C LEU A 15 -2.97 -4.36 34.90
N SER A 16 -2.19 -3.38 35.36
CA SER A 16 -2.25 -2.00 34.83
C SER A 16 -1.22 -1.70 33.74
N ALA A 17 -0.28 -2.63 33.47
CA ALA A 17 0.81 -2.41 32.50
C ALA A 17 0.57 -3.01 31.11
N ILE A 18 -0.49 -3.81 30.93
CA ILE A 18 -0.75 -4.54 29.66
C ILE A 18 -1.83 -3.85 28.79
N LEU A 19 -2.54 -2.83 29.30
CA LEU A 19 -3.59 -2.15 28.53
C LEU A 19 -3.12 -0.95 27.68
N ILE A 20 -1.82 -0.63 27.67
CA ILE A 20 -1.30 0.59 27.01
C ILE A 20 -0.51 0.30 25.71
N SER A 21 -0.25 -0.97 25.36
CA SER A 21 0.58 -1.33 24.20
C SER A 21 -0.18 -1.68 22.90
N LEU A 22 -1.51 -1.54 22.85
CA LEU A 22 -2.31 -1.88 21.65
C LEU A 22 -2.84 -0.68 20.85
N PHE A 23 -2.51 0.55 21.27
CA PHE A 23 -2.62 1.71 20.40
C PHE A 23 -1.26 1.94 19.77
N SER A 24 -0.88 1.10 18.79
CA SER A 24 0.04 1.57 17.77
C SER A 24 -0.58 2.86 17.25
N GLN A 25 0.08 4.00 17.51
CA GLN A 25 -0.37 5.27 16.99
C GLN A 25 -0.37 5.14 15.48
N TRP A 26 -1.55 4.91 14.91
CA TRP A 26 -1.80 5.23 13.53
C TRP A 26 -1.57 6.73 13.49
N VAL A 27 -0.36 7.12 13.09
CA VAL A 27 -0.12 8.46 12.57
C VAL A 27 -1.07 8.55 11.38
N LEU A 28 -2.28 9.04 11.65
CA LEU A 28 -3.53 9.09 10.85
C LEU A 28 -3.39 10.01 9.62
N ALA A 29 -2.19 10.02 9.06
CA ALA A 29 -1.65 11.02 8.17
C ALA A 29 -1.37 10.39 6.79
N HIS A 30 -1.01 9.11 6.73
CA HIS A 30 -0.59 8.42 5.51
C HIS A 30 -1.77 8.04 4.61
N THR A 31 -1.61 8.20 3.30
CA THR A 31 -2.51 7.56 2.34
C THR A 31 -2.53 6.05 2.56
N VAL A 32 -3.73 5.46 2.61
CA VAL A 32 -3.93 4.03 2.86
C VAL A 32 -4.91 3.42 1.87
N ILE A 33 -4.90 2.10 1.75
CA ILE A 33 -5.96 1.35 1.09
C ILE A 33 -7.00 0.91 2.12
N GLN A 34 -8.28 1.09 1.81
CA GLN A 34 -9.41 0.67 2.65
C GLN A 34 -10.37 -0.23 1.84
N PRO A 35 -10.69 -1.46 2.30
CA PRO A 35 -10.14 -2.11 3.48
C PRO A 35 -8.64 -2.41 3.32
N PRO A 36 -7.85 -2.32 4.40
CA PRO A 36 -6.40 -2.53 4.31
C PRO A 36 -6.02 -3.99 4.07
N GLN A 37 -6.96 -4.90 4.31
CA GLN A 37 -6.78 -6.33 4.11
C GLN A 37 -8.02 -6.94 3.47
N ILE A 38 -7.81 -7.88 2.57
CA ILE A 38 -8.87 -8.69 1.95
C ILE A 38 -8.57 -10.18 2.14
N LEU A 39 -9.61 -11.00 1.99
CA LEU A 39 -9.49 -12.45 2.04
C LEU A 39 -9.39 -12.99 0.61
N GLU A 40 -8.53 -13.99 0.42
CA GLU A 40 -8.38 -14.76 -0.82
C GLU A 40 -9.73 -15.17 -1.41
N GLY A 41 -9.81 -15.23 -2.74
CA GLY A 41 -10.99 -15.72 -3.46
C GLY A 41 -12.15 -14.71 -3.54
N ASN A 42 -12.07 -13.59 -2.81
CA ASN A 42 -13.11 -12.57 -2.80
C ASN A 42 -12.78 -11.38 -3.71
N ASN A 43 -13.78 -10.92 -4.46
CA ASN A 43 -13.74 -9.59 -5.04
C ASN A 43 -13.87 -8.56 -3.90
N SER A 44 -13.14 -7.45 -3.99
CA SER A 44 -13.19 -6.38 -2.99
C SER A 44 -13.37 -5.02 -3.64
N GLN A 45 -14.30 -4.23 -3.11
CA GLN A 45 -14.35 -2.80 -3.34
C GLN A 45 -13.38 -2.12 -2.38
N ASN A 46 -12.43 -1.39 -2.94
CA ASN A 46 -11.37 -0.75 -2.20
C ASN A 46 -11.37 0.76 -2.49
N TYR A 47 -10.72 1.52 -1.62
CA TYR A 47 -10.51 2.95 -1.78
C TYR A 47 -9.04 3.24 -1.51
N LEU A 48 -8.41 4.03 -2.38
CA LEU A 48 -7.24 4.79 -1.98
C LEU A 48 -7.74 5.98 -1.17
N VAL A 49 -7.43 6.01 0.12
CA VAL A 49 -7.87 7.04 1.05
C VAL A 49 -6.72 8.01 1.28
N ILE A 50 -6.88 9.23 0.81
CA ILE A 50 -5.93 10.32 1.02
C ILE A 50 -6.34 11.01 2.33
N THR A 51 -5.52 10.89 3.37
CA THR A 51 -5.80 11.46 4.70
C THR A 51 -5.11 12.81 4.94
N HIS A 52 -4.02 13.10 4.22
CA HIS A 52 -3.53 14.46 4.05
C HIS A 52 -2.76 14.58 2.73
N GLY A 53 -2.58 15.83 2.30
CA GLY A 53 -1.70 16.18 1.19
C GLY A 53 -0.35 16.72 1.67
N CYS A 54 0.14 17.73 0.97
CA CYS A 54 1.47 18.30 1.15
C CYS A 54 1.43 19.45 2.19
N GLY A 55 1.08 19.12 3.43
CA GLY A 55 0.85 20.11 4.50
C GLY A 55 -0.46 20.87 4.29
N GLU A 56 -0.39 22.20 4.26
CA GLU A 56 -1.55 23.08 4.08
C GLU A 56 -1.98 23.23 2.60
N ALA A 57 -1.21 22.67 1.67
CA ALA A 57 -1.53 22.73 0.24
C ALA A 57 -2.63 21.72 -0.13
N ASP A 58 -3.56 22.17 -0.96
CA ASP A 58 -4.57 21.33 -1.58
C ASP A 58 -3.92 20.28 -2.49
N VAL A 59 -4.45 19.05 -2.47
CA VAL A 59 -4.04 18.00 -3.40
C VAL A 59 -4.74 18.22 -4.73
N ILE A 60 -3.97 18.27 -5.82
CA ILE A 60 -4.44 18.47 -7.20
C ILE A 60 -4.44 17.18 -8.02
N GLY A 61 -3.83 16.11 -7.50
CA GLY A 61 -3.89 14.79 -8.08
C GLY A 61 -3.22 13.72 -7.22
N SER A 62 -3.48 12.47 -7.55
CA SER A 62 -2.97 11.28 -6.89
C SER A 62 -2.54 10.25 -7.93
N SER A 63 -1.50 9.49 -7.63
CA SER A 63 -0.98 8.43 -8.49
C SER A 63 -0.51 7.25 -7.64
N ILE A 64 -0.90 6.04 -8.01
CA ILE A 64 -0.50 4.82 -7.32
C ILE A 64 -0.06 3.74 -8.32
N VAL A 65 0.96 2.97 -7.95
CA VAL A 65 1.50 1.83 -8.69
C VAL A 65 1.69 0.64 -7.75
N PHE A 66 1.08 -0.48 -8.11
CA PHE A 66 1.23 -1.79 -7.44
C PHE A 66 2.37 -2.57 -8.11
N PRO A 67 3.09 -3.43 -7.38
CA PRO A 67 4.11 -4.30 -7.98
C PRO A 67 3.54 -5.11 -9.14
N ASP A 68 4.22 -5.11 -10.29
CA ASP A 68 3.80 -5.88 -11.47
C ASP A 68 4.28 -7.34 -11.45
N GLY A 69 5.22 -7.68 -10.57
CA GLY A 69 5.81 -9.00 -10.43
C GLY A 69 6.90 -9.34 -11.44
N VAL A 70 7.29 -8.42 -12.33
CA VAL A 70 8.31 -8.64 -13.36
C VAL A 70 9.71 -8.60 -12.77
N ASP A 71 10.04 -7.51 -12.09
CA ASP A 71 11.33 -7.25 -11.45
C ASP A 71 11.15 -6.78 -9.99
N SER A 72 10.00 -7.13 -9.40
CA SER A 72 9.65 -6.78 -8.02
C SER A 72 10.63 -7.38 -7.00
N THR A 73 10.93 -6.62 -5.95
CA THR A 73 11.66 -7.12 -4.80
C THR A 73 10.72 -7.95 -3.94
N ILE A 74 11.09 -9.19 -3.65
CA ILE A 74 10.29 -10.10 -2.83
C ILE A 74 11.03 -10.46 -1.56
N VAL A 75 10.32 -10.39 -0.44
CA VAL A 75 10.83 -10.72 0.89
C VAL A 75 9.88 -11.68 1.58
N VAL A 76 10.39 -12.80 2.07
CA VAL A 76 9.65 -13.84 2.80
C VAL A 76 10.10 -13.84 4.26
N ASN A 77 9.19 -13.53 5.18
CA ASN A 77 9.48 -13.39 6.62
C ASN A 77 10.69 -12.48 6.92
N GLY A 78 10.85 -11.40 6.15
CA GLY A 78 11.97 -10.46 6.29
C GLY A 78 13.24 -10.84 5.54
N ASN A 79 13.32 -12.03 4.93
CA ASN A 79 14.49 -12.47 4.16
C ASN A 79 14.27 -12.31 2.65
N PRO A 80 15.28 -11.88 1.86
CA PRO A 80 15.16 -11.81 0.41
C PRO A 80 14.77 -13.15 -0.22
N HIS A 81 13.92 -13.10 -1.24
CA HIS A 81 13.53 -14.25 -2.08
C HIS A 81 13.88 -13.97 -3.53
N THR A 82 14.48 -14.94 -4.21
CA THR A 82 14.95 -14.78 -5.61
C THR A 82 13.98 -15.35 -6.65
N GLY A 83 12.89 -15.98 -6.22
CA GLY A 83 11.86 -16.50 -7.11
C GLY A 83 10.85 -15.43 -7.54
N ALA A 84 9.79 -15.86 -8.21
CA ALA A 84 8.81 -14.98 -8.81
C ALA A 84 7.61 -14.75 -7.89
N LEU A 85 6.84 -13.69 -8.17
CA LEU A 85 5.55 -13.45 -7.51
C LEU A 85 4.60 -14.65 -7.66
N SER A 86 4.66 -15.30 -8.82
CA SER A 86 3.86 -16.49 -9.15
C SER A 86 4.17 -17.71 -8.28
N ASP A 87 5.21 -17.67 -7.44
CA ASP A 87 5.45 -18.69 -6.42
C ASP A 87 4.43 -18.61 -5.26
N PHE A 88 3.72 -17.49 -5.14
CA PHE A 88 2.81 -17.19 -4.04
C PHE A 88 1.38 -16.93 -4.50
N ILE A 89 1.20 -16.19 -5.60
CA ILE A 89 -0.11 -15.80 -6.13
C ILE A 89 -0.29 -16.33 -7.55
N ALA A 90 -1.36 -17.09 -7.77
CA ALA A 90 -1.58 -17.85 -9.01
C ALA A 90 -2.11 -16.99 -10.17
N ASN A 91 -2.70 -15.82 -9.89
CA ASN A 91 -3.45 -15.04 -10.86
C ASN A 91 -3.19 -13.52 -10.78
N TRP A 92 -1.96 -13.13 -10.41
CA TRP A 92 -1.61 -11.71 -10.39
C TRP A 92 -1.48 -11.13 -11.79
N GLY A 93 -1.86 -9.86 -11.95
CA GLY A 93 -1.96 -9.17 -13.23
C GLY A 93 -3.42 -9.05 -13.70
N GLY A 94 -3.83 -7.84 -14.06
CA GLY A 94 -5.16 -7.59 -14.62
C GLY A 94 -6.33 -7.71 -13.63
N ILE A 95 -6.04 -7.89 -12.34
CA ILE A 95 -7.03 -8.02 -11.27
C ILE A 95 -7.47 -6.68 -10.65
N LEU A 96 -6.76 -5.59 -10.96
CA LEU A 96 -7.09 -4.26 -10.46
C LEU A 96 -7.89 -3.50 -11.52
N GLN A 97 -8.87 -2.71 -11.08
CA GLN A 97 -9.58 -1.77 -11.95
C GLN A 97 -10.06 -0.57 -11.14
N ILE A 98 -10.02 0.63 -11.71
CA ILE A 98 -10.56 1.83 -11.06
C ILE A 98 -12.05 1.99 -11.40
N TYR A 99 -12.87 2.50 -10.48
CA TYR A 99 -14.21 2.95 -10.81
C TYR A 99 -14.16 4.32 -11.47
N GLN A 100 -15.08 4.60 -12.40
CA GLN A 100 -15.27 5.97 -12.88
C GLN A 100 -15.97 6.80 -11.80
N ASP A 101 -15.19 7.56 -11.04
CA ASP A 101 -15.64 8.47 -9.99
C ASP A 101 -14.82 9.76 -10.02
N ARG A 102 -15.45 10.82 -10.53
CA ARG A 102 -14.86 12.15 -10.68
C ARG A 102 -15.33 13.13 -9.59
N SER A 103 -15.70 12.61 -8.41
CA SER A 103 -16.22 13.43 -7.31
C SER A 103 -15.15 14.35 -6.70
N VAL A 104 -13.92 13.85 -6.55
CA VAL A 104 -12.76 14.57 -6.00
C VAL A 104 -11.97 15.29 -7.09
N PHE A 105 -11.64 14.60 -8.18
CA PHE A 105 -10.85 15.13 -9.30
C PHE A 105 -11.61 14.97 -10.61
N SER A 106 -11.30 15.79 -11.60
CA SER A 106 -12.05 15.81 -12.87
C SER A 106 -11.59 14.75 -13.86
N GLU A 107 -10.34 14.30 -13.78
CA GLU A 107 -9.79 13.27 -14.67
C GLU A 107 -9.25 12.07 -13.87
N GLN A 108 -9.21 10.93 -14.55
CA GLN A 108 -8.67 9.68 -14.04
C GLN A 108 -8.33 8.75 -15.20
N ASP A 109 -7.35 7.88 -15.01
CA ASP A 109 -7.07 6.77 -15.91
C ASP A 109 -6.29 5.66 -15.19
N VAL A 110 -6.23 4.49 -15.81
CA VAL A 110 -5.41 3.36 -15.38
C VAL A 110 -3.99 3.44 -15.94
N LYS A 111 -3.06 2.83 -15.23
CA LYS A 111 -1.68 2.59 -15.67
C LYS A 111 -1.58 1.14 -16.09
N ARG A 112 -0.96 0.87 -17.24
CA ARG A 112 -0.87 -0.47 -17.80
C ARG A 112 0.57 -0.89 -18.03
N ASP A 113 0.86 -2.16 -17.77
CA ASP A 113 2.12 -2.78 -18.18
C ASP A 113 2.13 -3.07 -19.69
N ALA A 114 3.23 -3.64 -20.19
CA ALA A 114 3.39 -4.04 -21.58
C ALA A 114 2.40 -5.12 -22.06
N ASN A 115 1.79 -5.86 -21.14
CA ASN A 115 0.78 -6.89 -21.42
C ASN A 115 -0.65 -6.33 -21.36
N GLY A 116 -0.82 -5.04 -21.05
CA GLY A 116 -2.11 -4.38 -20.90
C GLY A 116 -2.76 -4.57 -19.53
N ASN A 117 -2.10 -5.23 -18.58
CA ASN A 117 -2.58 -5.40 -17.22
C ASN A 117 -2.59 -4.05 -16.49
N VAL A 118 -3.64 -3.79 -15.72
CA VAL A 118 -3.66 -2.62 -14.83
C VAL A 118 -2.66 -2.84 -13.69
N VAL A 119 -1.67 -1.95 -13.60
CA VAL A 119 -0.62 -1.94 -12.55
C VAL A 119 -0.78 -0.76 -11.58
N GLY A 120 -1.79 0.07 -11.78
CA GLY A 120 -2.01 1.27 -11.00
C GLY A 120 -3.03 2.18 -11.64
N PHE A 121 -3.19 3.36 -11.08
CA PHE A 121 -4.09 4.38 -11.62
C PHE A 121 -3.67 5.76 -11.15
N TRP A 122 -4.25 6.78 -11.76
CA TRP A 122 -4.12 8.15 -11.32
C TRP A 122 -5.48 8.86 -11.39
N SER A 123 -5.63 9.89 -10.59
CA SER A 123 -6.76 10.81 -10.67
C SER A 123 -6.27 12.23 -10.38
N GLY A 124 -6.77 13.24 -11.09
CA GLY A 124 -6.27 14.60 -10.93
C GLY A 124 -6.97 15.63 -11.81
N GLY A 125 -6.60 16.89 -11.61
CA GLY A 125 -7.09 18.02 -12.38
C GLY A 125 -8.49 18.49 -12.00
N GLY A 126 -8.81 19.74 -12.40
CA GLY A 126 -10.08 20.40 -12.10
C GLY A 126 -10.25 20.71 -10.62
N ARG A 127 -11.10 19.94 -9.93
CA ARG A 127 -11.31 20.06 -8.46
C ARG A 127 -10.08 19.59 -7.70
N THR A 128 -9.95 20.06 -6.47
CA THR A 128 -8.87 19.71 -5.55
C THR A 128 -9.45 19.09 -4.27
N MET A 129 -8.63 18.30 -3.57
CA MET A 129 -8.93 17.93 -2.19
C MET A 129 -8.34 18.99 -1.28
N THR A 130 -9.20 19.70 -0.55
CA THR A 130 -8.74 20.70 0.43
C THR A 130 -7.92 20.05 1.54
N SER A 131 -6.84 20.70 1.97
CA SER A 131 -5.82 20.15 2.89
C SER A 131 -6.34 19.54 4.20
N HIS A 132 -7.49 20.00 4.70
CA HIS A 132 -8.13 19.53 5.95
C HIS A 132 -9.24 18.49 5.75
N LEU A 133 -9.44 18.01 4.51
CA LEU A 133 -10.43 17.00 4.17
C LEU A 133 -9.75 15.71 3.72
N PHE A 134 -10.50 14.61 3.78
CA PHE A 134 -10.07 13.33 3.23
C PHE A 134 -10.71 13.10 1.86
N ALA A 135 -9.97 12.46 0.96
CA ALA A 135 -10.49 12.00 -0.32
C ALA A 135 -10.47 10.47 -0.40
N ARG A 136 -11.36 9.93 -1.24
CA ARG A 136 -11.40 8.50 -1.57
C ARG A 136 -11.44 8.34 -3.08
N ILE A 137 -10.53 7.55 -3.61
CA ILE A 137 -10.52 7.13 -5.02
C ILE A 137 -10.91 5.66 -5.07
N PRO A 138 -12.13 5.32 -5.53
CA PRO A 138 -12.62 3.95 -5.52
C PRO A 138 -11.97 3.08 -6.61
N PHE A 139 -11.60 1.86 -6.24
CA PHE A 139 -11.12 0.82 -7.15
C PHE A 139 -11.65 -0.55 -6.73
N VAL A 140 -11.51 -1.55 -7.58
CA VAL A 140 -11.86 -2.93 -7.31
C VAL A 140 -10.65 -3.81 -7.50
N SER A 141 -10.51 -4.81 -6.63
CA SER A 141 -9.66 -5.96 -6.86
C SER A 141 -10.54 -7.17 -7.11
N SER A 142 -10.37 -7.83 -8.24
CA SER A 142 -10.91 -9.17 -8.48
C SER A 142 -10.31 -10.18 -7.50
N ALA A 143 -10.93 -11.35 -7.39
CA ALA A 143 -10.45 -12.44 -6.55
C ALA A 143 -8.95 -12.73 -6.77
N ILE A 144 -8.16 -12.66 -5.69
CA ILE A 144 -6.74 -13.02 -5.66
C ILE A 144 -6.65 -14.44 -5.12
N LEU A 145 -5.87 -15.29 -5.78
CA LEU A 145 -5.74 -16.72 -5.46
C LEU A 145 -4.29 -17.03 -5.06
N PHE A 146 -4.11 -17.68 -3.91
CA PHE A 146 -2.81 -18.19 -3.50
C PHE A 146 -2.50 -19.48 -4.25
N VAL A 147 -1.23 -19.69 -4.58
CA VAL A 147 -0.76 -20.98 -5.08
C VAL A 147 -0.94 -22.03 -3.98
N PRO A 148 -1.66 -23.14 -4.21
CA PRO A 148 -1.97 -24.12 -3.16
C PRO A 148 -0.74 -24.69 -2.46
N GLU A 149 0.33 -24.97 -3.21
CA GLU A 149 1.59 -25.52 -2.69
C GLU A 149 2.47 -24.47 -1.99
N SER A 150 2.13 -23.18 -2.08
CA SER A 150 2.90 -22.12 -1.44
C SER A 150 2.74 -22.16 0.08
N CYS A 151 3.78 -21.78 0.82
CA CYS A 151 3.69 -21.56 2.26
C CYS A 151 3.20 -20.14 2.61
N ALA A 152 2.90 -19.28 1.63
CA ALA A 152 2.35 -17.97 1.90
C ALA A 152 0.99 -18.07 2.58
N LYS A 153 0.87 -17.40 3.73
CA LYS A 153 -0.38 -17.18 4.48
C LYS A 153 -0.89 -15.76 4.31
N THR A 154 0.04 -14.81 4.13
CA THR A 154 -0.25 -13.41 3.92
C THR A 154 0.69 -12.88 2.84
N VAL A 155 0.14 -12.16 1.87
CA VAL A 155 0.91 -11.40 0.87
C VAL A 155 0.61 -9.91 1.06
N ARG A 156 1.67 -9.11 1.17
CA ARG A 156 1.61 -7.65 1.30
C ARG A 156 2.15 -7.04 0.01
N PHE A 157 1.28 -6.44 -0.78
CA PHE A 157 1.70 -5.61 -1.92
C PHE A 157 2.01 -4.21 -1.39
N LEU A 158 3.26 -3.81 -1.50
CA LEU A 158 3.76 -2.51 -1.04
C LEU A 158 3.76 -1.55 -2.22
N ALA A 159 2.62 -0.92 -2.48
CA ALA A 159 2.43 -0.01 -3.60
C ALA A 159 3.16 1.32 -3.37
N ALA A 160 3.63 1.93 -4.46
CA ALA A 160 4.15 3.29 -4.46
C ALA A 160 3.00 4.25 -4.77
N ALA A 161 2.71 5.19 -3.87
CA ALA A 161 1.72 6.23 -4.10
C ALA A 161 2.28 7.64 -3.85
N VAL A 162 1.68 8.62 -4.50
CA VAL A 162 2.03 10.03 -4.35
C VAL A 162 0.79 10.90 -4.42
N GLU A 163 0.78 11.94 -3.59
CA GLU A 163 -0.18 13.03 -3.68
C GLU A 163 0.53 14.26 -4.21
N VAL A 164 0.03 14.80 -5.32
CA VAL A 164 0.58 15.97 -6.00
C VAL A 164 -0.20 17.19 -5.53
N CYS A 165 0.51 18.21 -5.04
CA CYS A 165 -0.10 19.48 -4.65
C CYS A 165 0.39 20.66 -5.51
N LYS A 166 1.54 20.49 -6.17
CA LYS A 166 2.09 21.43 -7.15
C LYS A 166 2.59 20.68 -8.37
N LEU A 167 2.30 21.20 -9.56
CA LEU A 167 2.97 20.74 -10.77
C LEU A 167 4.42 21.20 -10.73
N ALA A 168 5.34 20.26 -10.65
CA ALA A 168 6.77 20.49 -10.62
C ALA A 168 7.48 19.49 -11.54
N GLY A 169 8.63 19.90 -12.09
CA GLY A 169 9.57 18.98 -12.74
C GLY A 169 10.24 18.06 -11.71
N ILE A 170 10.97 17.05 -12.17
CA ILE A 170 11.58 16.04 -11.28
C ILE A 170 12.48 16.65 -10.19
N ASP A 171 13.17 17.75 -10.49
CA ASP A 171 14.05 18.41 -9.52
C ASP A 171 13.28 19.14 -8.41
N GLY A 172 12.01 19.47 -8.65
CA GLY A 172 11.15 20.23 -7.74
C GLY A 172 10.13 19.40 -6.96
N ILE A 173 10.02 18.09 -7.19
CA ILE A 173 8.99 17.27 -6.53
C ILE A 173 9.20 17.10 -5.03
N ASN A 174 10.44 17.32 -4.55
CA ASN A 174 10.82 17.27 -3.14
C ASN A 174 10.77 18.65 -2.45
N GLU A 175 10.37 19.71 -3.17
CA GLU A 175 10.14 21.02 -2.55
C GLU A 175 9.00 20.92 -1.52
N GLU A 176 9.09 21.73 -0.46
CA GLU A 176 8.04 21.81 0.56
C GLU A 176 6.69 22.14 -0.09
N GLY A 177 5.67 21.33 0.23
CA GLY A 177 4.32 21.49 -0.30
C GLY A 177 4.14 21.04 -1.76
N ALA A 178 5.16 20.45 -2.42
CA ALA A 178 5.03 20.00 -3.80
C ALA A 178 4.36 18.63 -3.94
N THR A 179 4.86 17.65 -3.19
CA THR A 179 4.40 16.25 -3.23
C THR A 179 4.46 15.62 -1.85
N SER A 180 3.51 14.74 -1.54
CA SER A 180 3.64 13.76 -0.44
C SER A 180 3.93 12.38 -1.00
N PHE A 181 5.01 11.76 -0.53
CA PHE A 181 5.46 10.45 -1.00
C PHE A 181 5.07 9.33 -0.04
N TRP A 182 4.47 8.29 -0.61
CA TRP A 182 4.16 7.02 0.03
C TRP A 182 4.80 5.90 -0.78
N THR A 183 6.12 6.00 -0.93
CA THR A 183 6.91 5.16 -1.84
C THR A 183 7.85 4.25 -1.04
N PRO A 184 8.12 3.03 -1.53
CA PRO A 184 9.20 2.22 -0.98
C PRO A 184 10.56 2.78 -1.39
N ALA A 185 11.57 2.67 -0.54
CA ALA A 185 12.93 3.11 -0.83
C ALA A 185 13.69 2.03 -1.61
N VAL A 186 13.53 2.01 -2.94
CA VAL A 186 14.10 0.99 -3.84
C VAL A 186 15.15 1.52 -4.80
N GLY A 187 15.54 2.79 -4.66
CA GLY A 187 16.45 3.49 -5.57
C GLY A 187 15.75 4.17 -6.75
N SER A 188 14.45 4.49 -6.62
CA SER A 188 13.71 5.22 -7.65
C SER A 188 13.99 6.72 -7.57
N LYS A 189 13.63 7.48 -8.62
CA LYS A 189 13.68 8.95 -8.59
C LYS A 189 12.58 9.59 -7.72
N TYR A 190 11.75 8.74 -7.09
CA TYR A 190 10.63 9.11 -6.23
C TYR A 190 10.80 8.58 -4.80
N ASP A 191 12.00 8.11 -4.46
CA ASP A 191 12.32 7.76 -3.09
C ASP A 191 12.27 9.03 -2.24
N GLY A 192 11.62 8.96 -1.08
CA GLY A 192 11.67 10.05 -0.11
C GLY A 192 13.10 10.34 0.36
N VAL A 193 13.27 11.41 1.12
CA VAL A 193 14.59 11.74 1.70
C VAL A 193 14.79 10.95 3.00
N PRO A 194 15.88 10.15 3.15
CA PRO A 194 16.16 9.43 4.39
C PRO A 194 16.06 10.31 5.64
N GLY A 195 15.38 9.83 6.68
CA GLY A 195 15.17 10.56 7.94
C GLY A 195 14.03 11.58 7.92
N THR A 196 13.30 11.70 6.81
CA THR A 196 12.06 12.50 6.73
C THR A 196 10.82 11.62 6.91
N HIS A 197 9.66 12.25 7.09
CA HIS A 197 8.37 11.59 7.30
C HIS A 197 7.83 10.85 6.05
N ALA A 198 8.55 10.88 4.92
CA ALA A 198 8.11 10.31 3.64
C ALA A 198 9.08 9.25 3.07
N TYR A 199 10.04 8.77 3.88
CA TYR A 199 11.02 7.78 3.44
C TYR A 199 10.60 6.35 3.76
N ASP A 200 10.55 5.49 2.74
CA ASP A 200 10.27 4.05 2.84
C ASP A 200 8.92 3.73 3.52
N LEU A 201 7.88 4.45 3.12
CA LEU A 201 6.53 4.34 3.67
C LEU A 201 5.51 3.99 2.56
N PRO A 202 5.63 2.82 1.93
CA PRO A 202 4.73 2.40 0.85
C PRO A 202 3.30 2.16 1.36
N VAL A 203 2.33 2.31 0.46
CA VAL A 203 0.92 1.98 0.72
C VAL A 203 0.74 0.46 0.66
N ALA A 204 0.34 -0.15 1.78
CA ALA A 204 0.15 -1.60 1.85
C ALA A 204 -1.25 -2.04 1.42
N PHE A 205 -1.33 -3.00 0.50
CA PHE A 205 -2.52 -3.80 0.21
C PHE A 205 -2.27 -5.25 0.62
N VAL A 206 -3.01 -5.73 1.62
CA VAL A 206 -2.77 -7.05 2.21
C VAL A 206 -3.82 -8.05 1.76
N VAL A 207 -3.37 -9.23 1.36
CA VAL A 207 -4.25 -10.36 1.06
C VAL A 207 -3.92 -11.48 2.04
N ASN A 208 -4.95 -11.97 2.71
CA ASN A 208 -4.83 -13.13 3.61
C ASN A 208 -5.37 -14.36 2.89
N ARG A 209 -4.63 -15.46 2.97
CA ARG A 209 -5.04 -16.77 2.47
C ARG A 209 -6.29 -17.24 3.22
N ASP A 210 -7.24 -17.80 2.50
CA ASP A 210 -8.41 -18.46 3.10
C ASP A 210 -8.02 -19.88 3.47
N LEU A 211 -7.62 -20.09 4.73
CA LEU A 211 -7.17 -21.38 5.22
C LEU A 211 -8.29 -22.43 5.30
N ALA A 212 -9.55 -22.04 5.20
CA ALA A 212 -10.67 -22.98 5.17
C ALA A 212 -10.83 -23.62 3.78
N THR A 213 -10.61 -22.85 2.71
CA THR A 213 -10.76 -23.31 1.33
C THR A 213 -9.44 -23.69 0.66
N ASN A 214 -8.34 -23.07 1.08
CA ASN A 214 -7.00 -23.30 0.58
C ASN A 214 -6.03 -23.46 1.78
N PRO A 215 -6.05 -24.60 2.48
CA PRO A 215 -5.19 -24.81 3.65
C PRO A 215 -3.71 -24.81 3.28
N LEU A 216 -2.85 -24.40 4.21
CA LEU A 216 -1.40 -24.52 4.04
C LEU A 216 -0.98 -26.00 3.98
N PRO A 217 -0.01 -26.36 3.14
CA PRO A 217 0.65 -27.66 3.24
C PRO A 217 1.20 -27.91 4.65
N GLU A 218 1.17 -29.16 5.13
CA GLU A 218 1.61 -29.51 6.49
C GLU A 218 3.06 -29.07 6.78
N SER A 219 3.92 -29.09 5.76
CA SER A 219 5.33 -28.67 5.84
C SER A 219 5.53 -27.17 6.12
N CYS A 220 4.49 -26.35 5.93
CA CYS A 220 4.59 -24.89 6.04
C CYS A 220 4.46 -24.36 7.47
N GLY A 221 4.13 -25.22 8.44
CA GLY A 221 3.96 -24.82 9.84
C GLY A 221 2.94 -23.68 9.99
N THR A 222 3.36 -22.54 10.55
CA THR A 222 2.47 -21.38 10.76
C THR A 222 2.22 -20.54 9.50
N GLY A 223 2.90 -20.86 8.40
CA GLY A 223 2.86 -20.09 7.15
C GLY A 223 3.81 -18.89 7.13
N GLN A 224 3.93 -18.28 5.97
CA GLN A 224 4.86 -17.20 5.66
C GLN A 224 4.12 -15.89 5.37
N THR A 225 4.75 -14.77 5.74
CA THR A 225 4.38 -13.44 5.26
C THR A 225 5.31 -13.06 4.12
N VAL A 226 4.73 -12.79 2.97
CA VAL A 226 5.46 -12.36 1.77
C VAL A 226 5.19 -10.87 1.58
N SER A 227 6.23 -10.07 1.39
CA SER A 227 6.12 -8.67 0.97
C SER A 227 6.66 -8.54 -0.44
N ILE A 228 5.92 -7.82 -1.28
CA ILE A 228 6.23 -7.63 -2.68
C ILE A 228 6.24 -6.14 -2.95
N THR A 229 7.36 -5.65 -3.47
CA THR A 229 7.61 -4.22 -3.68
C THR A 229 7.92 -3.97 -5.16
N PRO A 230 7.34 -2.94 -5.80
CA PRO A 230 7.70 -2.59 -7.17
C PRO A 230 9.20 -2.24 -7.25
N SER A 231 9.82 -2.50 -8.40
CA SER A 231 11.22 -2.13 -8.61
C SER A 231 11.35 -0.62 -8.82
N ALA A 232 12.58 -0.08 -8.69
CA ALA A 232 12.86 1.29 -9.08
C ALA A 232 12.50 1.56 -10.55
N ALA A 233 12.76 0.59 -11.44
CA ALA A 233 12.44 0.72 -12.86
C ALA A 233 10.93 0.82 -13.09
N GLN A 234 10.14 0.01 -12.39
CA GLN A 234 8.68 0.06 -12.45
C GLN A 234 8.15 1.40 -11.94
N ILE A 235 8.58 1.85 -10.75
CA ILE A 235 8.14 3.13 -10.18
C ILE A 235 8.50 4.29 -11.13
N ASN A 236 9.73 4.30 -11.66
CA ASN A 236 10.19 5.33 -12.58
C ASN A 236 9.36 5.41 -13.87
N ARG A 237 8.85 4.26 -14.34
CA ARG A 237 8.04 4.11 -15.56
C ARG A 237 6.58 4.48 -15.33
N ASP A 238 5.98 3.96 -14.26
CA ASP A 238 4.53 3.93 -14.10
C ASP A 238 4.00 4.99 -13.14
N LEU A 239 4.78 5.46 -12.17
CA LEU A 239 4.32 6.48 -11.21
C LEU A 239 3.99 7.84 -11.85
N PRO A 240 4.67 8.32 -12.92
CA PRO A 240 4.25 9.54 -13.61
C PRO A 240 2.78 9.53 -14.02
N ILE A 241 2.15 10.70 -13.97
CA ILE A 241 0.80 10.92 -14.50
C ILE A 241 0.92 11.28 -15.98
N GLN A 242 0.28 10.47 -16.83
CA GLN A 242 0.16 10.74 -18.25
C GLN A 242 -1.31 11.03 -18.59
N PHE A 243 -1.55 12.15 -19.26
CA PHE A 243 -2.87 12.54 -19.75
C PHE A 243 -2.82 12.74 -21.25
N ASN A 244 -3.67 12.03 -22.00
CA ASN A 244 -3.71 12.06 -23.46
C ASN A 244 -2.33 11.83 -24.11
N GLY A 245 -1.57 10.86 -23.58
CA GLY A 245 -0.24 10.50 -24.09
C GLY A 245 0.88 11.49 -23.74
N THR A 246 0.61 12.51 -22.94
CA THR A 246 1.60 13.49 -22.48
C THR A 246 1.80 13.35 -20.98
N GLN A 247 3.06 13.28 -20.52
CA GLN A 247 3.35 13.32 -19.09
C GLN A 247 3.04 14.73 -18.54
N VAL A 248 2.16 14.79 -17.54
CA VAL A 248 1.75 16.04 -16.88
C VAL A 248 2.34 16.18 -15.48
N TRP A 249 2.68 15.06 -14.83
CA TRP A 249 3.43 15.06 -13.57
C TRP A 249 4.40 13.86 -13.51
N PRO A 250 5.65 14.05 -13.05
CA PRO A 250 6.33 15.35 -12.97
C PRO A 250 6.33 16.04 -14.33
N GLN A 251 6.47 17.37 -14.36
CA GLN A 251 6.61 18.07 -15.63
C GLN A 251 7.89 17.60 -16.36
N PRO A 252 7.83 17.34 -17.68
CA PRO A 252 8.99 16.93 -18.47
C PRO A 252 10.15 17.93 -18.44
#